data_AF-A0A517SB54-F1
#
_entry.id   AF-A0A517SB54-F1
#
_cell.length_a   1.000
_cell.length_b   1.000
_cell.length_c   1.000
_cell.angle_alpha   90.00
_cell.angle_beta   90.00
_cell.angle_gamma   90.00
#
_symmetry.space_group_name_H-M   'P 1'
#
loop_
_entity.id
_entity.type
_entity.pdbx_description
1 polymer ?
#
loop_
_entity_poly.entity_id
_entity_poly.type
_entity_poly.pdbx_seq_one_letter_code
_entity_poly.pdbx_strand_id
1 'polypeptide(L)'
;MPLFLVAQLRRAFASNPRKVTPTARESARLDAAGVKHPILRSYLAWRRGLMLFTLFATFLSSALATWREVTEPDKRPELLLNTVGDSIEAALPTDAADKVEEDEEVDAGEAGRHVQVTINSDDDADDKKPTTLLGQIADFIDLASLYVLQAAALAVLLVWSRWRLSFLIMAGAFAISFVVPLLISLCPWSWWGYVEHAYTLEKEPLEYLRVTAEGVAEGASYLVTLLPTVLSLVPAVQRACVRVKMLLPQAILPGWFLVMASPFYSLFLLVIFVALIQVTSSPLLIGGFLLFLSAPLIYPCMTRFFTRPLTSEGDFRRVRIVQRIVGLMTAAAGGLFLLFLSTQKILGVRLLGLDPAQALIVPLDLAHFGLEVLSRSMFVTALGADLFLRMNLAAWQNERAFTESGGAQNYDQVMREFETMS
;
A
#
# COMPACT_ATOMS: atom_id res chain seq x y z
N MET A 1 -13.65 29.18 6.59
CA MET A 1 -12.77 28.08 6.14
C MET A 1 -13.20 26.68 6.60
N PRO A 2 -13.54 26.40 7.87
CA PRO A 2 -13.78 25.02 8.33
C PRO A 2 -14.99 24.34 7.68
N LEU A 3 -16.07 25.09 7.41
CA LEU A 3 -17.26 24.57 6.72
C LEU A 3 -16.96 24.06 5.30
N PHE A 4 -16.00 24.67 4.59
CA PHE A 4 -15.61 24.23 3.26
C PHE A 4 -14.87 22.89 3.30
N LEU A 5 -13.92 22.73 4.21
CA LEU A 5 -13.17 21.47 4.39
C LEU A 5 -14.10 20.32 4.78
N VAL A 6 -15.01 20.55 5.74
CA VAL A 6 -16.00 19.56 6.17
C VAL A 6 -16.91 19.15 5.00
N ALA A 7 -17.34 20.10 4.17
CA ALA A 7 -18.14 19.78 2.99
C ALA A 7 -17.37 18.92 1.97
N GLN A 8 -16.07 19.19 1.75
CA GLN A 8 -15.24 18.42 0.84
C GLN A 8 -14.93 17.01 1.36
N LEU A 9 -14.66 16.87 2.67
CA LEU A 9 -14.53 15.57 3.33
C LEU A 9 -15.81 14.75 3.16
N ARG A 10 -16.97 15.35 3.45
CA ARG A 10 -18.26 14.68 3.27
C ARG A 10 -18.49 14.23 1.82
N ARG A 11 -18.03 15.02 0.84
CA ARG A 11 -18.08 14.65 -0.58
C ARG A 11 -17.13 13.49 -0.90
N ALA A 12 -15.87 13.55 -0.47
CA ALA A 12 -14.87 12.51 -0.71
C ALA A 12 -15.34 11.13 -0.20
N PHE A 13 -15.91 11.11 1.01
CA PHE A 13 -16.42 9.90 1.66
C PHE A 13 -17.89 9.57 1.35
N ALA A 14 -18.52 10.30 0.41
CA ALA A 14 -19.90 10.04 0.04
C ALA A 14 -20.06 8.60 -0.48
N SER A 15 -20.98 7.84 0.14
CA SER A 15 -21.20 6.44 -0.23
C SER A 15 -21.79 6.28 -1.64
N ASN A 16 -22.56 7.28 -2.08
CA ASN A 16 -23.19 7.34 -3.40
C ASN A 16 -22.76 8.63 -4.14
N PRO A 17 -21.85 8.53 -5.12
CA PRO A 17 -21.39 9.68 -5.91
C PRO A 17 -22.52 10.42 -6.65
N ARG A 18 -23.63 9.75 -7.00
CA ARG A 18 -24.77 10.36 -7.69
C ARG A 18 -25.48 11.44 -6.86
N LYS A 19 -25.37 11.37 -5.53
CA LYS A 19 -25.99 12.35 -4.62
C LYS A 19 -25.10 13.57 -4.37
N VAL A 20 -23.89 13.60 -4.93
CA VAL A 20 -23.00 14.76 -4.81
C VAL A 20 -23.47 15.86 -5.75
N THR A 21 -23.90 16.99 -5.19
CA THR A 21 -24.30 18.17 -5.95
C THR A 21 -23.09 19.08 -6.19
N PRO A 22 -22.77 19.44 -7.44
CA PRO A 22 -21.75 20.45 -7.72
C PRO A 22 -22.16 21.81 -7.13
N THR A 23 -21.19 22.58 -6.65
CA THR A 23 -21.40 24.00 -6.30
C THR A 23 -21.71 24.83 -7.54
N ALA A 24 -22.32 26.02 -7.38
CA ALA A 24 -22.61 26.92 -8.52
C ALA A 24 -21.37 27.23 -9.38
N ARG A 25 -20.20 27.44 -8.75
CA ARG A 25 -18.92 27.66 -9.45
C ARG A 25 -18.43 26.42 -10.20
N GLU A 26 -18.59 25.24 -9.61
CA GLU A 26 -18.27 23.97 -10.28
C GLU A 26 -19.21 23.73 -11.46
N SER A 27 -20.50 24.02 -11.28
CA SER A 27 -21.50 23.93 -12.33
C SER A 27 -21.13 24.81 -13.52
N ALA A 28 -20.87 26.10 -13.31
CA ALA A 28 -20.48 27.01 -14.39
C ALA A 28 -19.22 26.55 -15.14
N ARG A 29 -18.20 26.03 -14.42
CA ARG A 29 -17.00 25.46 -15.06
C ARG A 29 -17.28 24.20 -15.87
N LEU A 30 -18.18 23.33 -15.38
CA LEU A 30 -18.60 22.13 -16.09
C LEU A 30 -19.43 22.47 -17.33
N ASP A 31 -20.28 23.49 -17.26
CA ASP A 31 -21.04 23.99 -18.41
C ASP A 31 -20.09 24.55 -19.48
N ALA A 32 -19.08 25.33 -19.08
CA ALA A 32 -18.04 25.83 -19.98
C ALA A 32 -17.20 24.71 -20.62
N ALA A 33 -17.05 23.56 -19.94
CA ALA A 33 -16.38 22.37 -20.47
C ALA A 33 -17.31 21.46 -21.30
N GLY A 34 -18.58 21.84 -21.51
CA GLY A 34 -19.55 21.06 -22.27
C GLY A 34 -20.15 19.86 -21.52
N VAL A 35 -19.94 19.75 -20.20
CA VAL A 35 -20.42 18.61 -19.39
C VAL A 35 -21.85 18.86 -18.92
N LYS A 36 -22.82 18.50 -19.76
CA LYS A 36 -24.26 18.71 -19.48
C LYS A 36 -24.89 17.61 -18.63
N HIS A 37 -24.40 16.36 -18.73
CA HIS A 37 -25.06 15.20 -18.12
C HIS A 37 -24.94 15.21 -16.58
N PRO A 38 -26.05 15.16 -15.82
CA PRO A 38 -26.04 15.36 -14.36
C PRO A 38 -25.20 14.32 -13.61
N ILE A 39 -25.25 13.05 -14.03
CA ILE A 39 -24.45 11.98 -13.40
C ILE A 39 -22.94 12.25 -13.55
N LEU A 40 -22.51 12.76 -14.71
CA LEU A 40 -21.10 13.06 -14.96
C LEU A 40 -20.66 14.28 -14.15
N ARG A 41 -21.52 15.29 -13.99
CA ARG A 41 -21.27 16.45 -13.12
C ARG A 41 -21.09 16.02 -11.66
N SER A 42 -21.98 15.16 -11.14
CA SER A 42 -21.87 14.60 -9.79
C SER A 42 -20.61 13.77 -9.60
N TYR A 43 -20.25 12.95 -10.58
CA TYR A 43 -19.03 12.16 -10.56
C TYR A 43 -17.77 13.04 -10.50
N LEU A 44 -17.67 14.05 -11.37
CA LEU A 44 -16.52 14.95 -11.39
C LEU A 44 -16.40 15.78 -10.11
N ALA A 45 -17.53 16.20 -9.52
CA ALA A 45 -17.55 16.85 -8.21
C ALA A 45 -17.10 15.92 -7.08
N TRP A 46 -17.54 14.66 -7.07
CA TRP A 46 -17.08 13.64 -6.12
C TRP A 46 -15.57 13.38 -6.24
N ARG A 47 -15.10 13.15 -7.47
CA ARG A 47 -13.68 12.93 -7.79
C ARG A 47 -12.82 14.10 -7.33
N ARG A 48 -13.26 15.34 -7.57
CA ARG A 48 -12.55 16.54 -7.10
C ARG A 48 -12.41 16.56 -5.57
N GLY A 49 -13.48 16.21 -4.85
CA GLY A 49 -13.43 16.07 -3.39
C GLY A 49 -12.40 15.03 -2.93
N LEU A 50 -12.34 13.89 -3.64
CA LEU A 50 -11.37 12.84 -3.39
C LEU A 50 -9.93 13.32 -3.58
N MET A 51 -9.64 14.03 -4.68
CA MET A 51 -8.31 14.56 -4.98
C MET A 51 -7.87 15.65 -4.00
N LEU A 52 -8.81 16.48 -3.53
CA LEU A 52 -8.51 17.48 -2.49
C LEU A 52 -8.11 16.79 -1.18
N PHE A 53 -8.81 15.72 -0.82
CA PHE A 53 -8.46 14.94 0.36
C PHE A 53 -7.13 14.20 0.21
N THR A 54 -6.86 13.61 -0.96
CA THR A 54 -5.54 13.01 -1.27
C THR A 54 -4.42 14.04 -1.11
N LEU A 55 -4.59 15.26 -1.66
CA LEU A 55 -3.59 16.33 -1.53
C LEU A 55 -3.36 16.70 -0.06
N PHE A 56 -4.44 16.85 0.71
CA PHE A 56 -4.33 17.15 2.14
C PHE A 56 -3.60 16.05 2.92
N ALA A 57 -3.97 14.79 2.71
CA ALA A 57 -3.41 13.66 3.43
C ALA A 57 -1.94 13.39 3.04
N THR A 58 -1.58 13.52 1.77
CA THR A 58 -0.18 13.41 1.30
C THR A 58 0.68 14.54 1.83
N PHE A 59 0.18 15.78 1.82
CA PHE A 59 0.88 16.92 2.39
C PHE A 59 1.14 16.70 3.89
N LEU A 60 0.12 16.28 4.64
CA LEU A 60 0.27 16.00 6.07
C LEU A 60 1.24 14.85 6.34
N SER A 61 1.20 13.77 5.55
CA SER A 61 2.16 12.67 5.63
C SER A 61 3.60 13.17 5.38
N SER A 62 3.84 13.93 4.31
CA SER A 62 5.19 14.48 4.05
C SER A 62 5.67 15.47 5.11
N ALA A 63 4.76 16.28 5.68
CA ALA A 63 5.08 17.20 6.76
C ALA A 63 5.48 16.45 8.04
N LEU A 64 4.79 15.35 8.35
CA LEU A 64 5.14 14.47 9.46
C LEU A 64 6.48 13.77 9.24
N ALA A 65 6.74 13.26 8.04
CA ALA A 65 8.03 12.66 7.70
C ALA A 65 9.18 13.67 7.83
N THR A 66 8.99 14.89 7.29
CA THR A 66 9.98 15.97 7.40
C THR A 66 10.19 16.41 8.84
N TRP A 67 9.12 16.51 9.63
CA TRP A 67 9.23 16.86 11.04
C TRP A 67 10.04 15.81 11.80
N ARG A 68 9.75 14.52 11.59
CA ARG A 68 10.47 13.42 12.22
C ARG A 68 11.96 13.46 11.90
N GLU A 69 12.30 13.60 10.63
CA GLU A 69 13.71 13.68 10.18
C GLU A 69 14.47 14.83 10.86
N VAL A 70 13.79 15.95 11.10
CA VAL A 70 14.41 17.13 11.73
C VAL A 70 14.49 17.01 13.26
N THR A 71 13.54 16.35 13.92
CA THR A 71 13.44 16.36 15.40
C THR A 71 13.93 15.08 16.08
N GLU A 72 13.92 13.95 15.39
CA GLU A 72 14.23 12.64 15.96
C GLU A 72 15.41 12.00 15.22
N PRO A 73 16.66 12.07 15.74
CA PRO A 73 17.76 11.28 15.19
C PRO A 73 17.40 9.79 15.29
N ASP A 74 17.45 9.07 14.16
CA ASP A 74 16.87 7.73 14.03
C ASP A 74 17.75 6.66 14.70
N LYS A 75 17.63 6.52 16.02
CA LYS A 75 18.36 5.51 16.83
C LYS A 75 17.73 4.11 16.82
N ARG A 76 16.68 3.89 16.01
CA ARG A 76 15.87 2.67 16.01
C ARG A 76 16.54 1.44 15.37
N PRO A 77 17.35 1.54 14.29
CA PRO A 77 17.95 0.38 13.64
C PRO A 77 18.91 -0.37 14.59
N GLU A 78 19.66 0.38 15.39
CA GLU A 78 20.59 -0.16 16.39
C GLU A 78 19.88 -1.04 17.42
N LEU A 79 18.64 -0.71 17.77
CA LEU A 79 17.92 -1.40 18.84
C LEU A 79 17.60 -2.86 18.48
N LEU A 80 17.19 -3.11 17.24
CA LEU A 80 16.95 -4.48 16.76
C LEU A 80 18.25 -5.25 16.57
N LEU A 81 19.27 -4.61 15.98
CA LEU A 81 20.57 -5.25 15.76
C LEU A 81 21.24 -5.62 17.08
N ASN A 82 21.22 -4.73 18.08
CA ASN A 82 21.76 -5.01 19.39
C ASN A 82 20.98 -6.13 20.09
N THR A 83 19.64 -6.09 20.05
CA THR A 83 18.82 -7.13 20.69
C THR A 83 19.04 -8.52 20.05
N VAL A 84 19.19 -8.57 18.73
CA VAL A 84 19.50 -9.81 18.00
C VAL A 84 20.93 -10.25 18.29
N GLY A 85 21.89 -9.33 18.29
CA GLY A 85 23.29 -9.58 18.66
C GLY A 85 23.41 -10.17 20.05
N ASP A 86 22.81 -9.53 21.05
CA ASP A 86 22.75 -10.01 22.43
C ASP A 86 22.11 -11.40 22.53
N SER A 87 21.08 -11.68 21.72
CA SER A 87 20.41 -12.99 21.70
C SER A 87 21.26 -14.08 21.05
N ILE A 88 22.05 -13.73 20.03
CA ILE A 88 22.99 -14.65 19.37
C ILE A 88 24.17 -14.93 20.29
N GLU A 89 24.75 -13.90 20.88
CA GLU A 89 25.86 -14.00 21.82
C GLU A 89 25.48 -14.85 23.04
N ALA A 90 24.27 -14.64 23.58
CA ALA A 90 23.75 -15.47 24.67
C ALA A 90 23.43 -16.93 24.27
N ALA A 91 23.24 -17.22 22.98
CA ALA A 91 22.95 -18.57 22.48
C ALA A 91 24.22 -19.35 22.10
N LEU A 92 25.36 -18.68 21.92
CA LEU A 92 26.62 -19.31 21.64
C LEU A 92 27.16 -19.99 22.91
N PRO A 93 27.62 -21.27 22.85
CA PRO A 93 28.19 -21.94 23.99
C PRO A 93 29.50 -21.25 24.40
N THR A 94 29.60 -20.83 25.67
CA THR A 94 30.76 -20.15 26.25
C THR A 94 32.08 -20.89 26.00
N ASP A 95 32.04 -22.22 25.93
CA ASP A 95 33.22 -23.08 25.77
C ASP A 95 33.84 -23.03 24.37
N ALA A 96 33.15 -22.45 23.38
CA ALA A 96 33.67 -22.29 22.02
C ALA A 96 34.48 -20.98 21.85
N ALA A 97 34.23 -19.97 22.69
CA ALA A 97 34.95 -18.70 22.62
C ALA A 97 36.40 -18.85 23.15
N ASP A 98 36.59 -19.61 24.23
CA ASP A 98 37.92 -19.79 24.85
C ASP A 98 38.90 -20.61 23.98
N LYS A 99 38.42 -21.42 23.03
CA LYS A 99 39.29 -22.29 22.20
C LYS A 99 39.85 -21.64 20.94
N VAL A 100 39.34 -20.47 20.54
CA VAL A 100 39.83 -19.78 19.34
C VAL A 100 41.06 -18.94 19.64
N GLU A 101 41.28 -18.54 20.90
CA GLU A 101 42.47 -17.76 21.28
C GLU A 101 43.72 -18.60 21.58
N GLU A 102 43.60 -19.91 21.84
CA GLU A 102 44.77 -20.73 22.24
C GLU A 102 45.56 -21.36 21.06
N ASP A 103 45.01 -21.41 19.84
CA ASP A 103 45.68 -22.08 18.69
C ASP A 103 46.46 -21.12 17.76
N GLU A 104 46.52 -19.81 18.07
CA GLU A 104 47.31 -18.82 17.32
C GLU A 104 48.72 -18.56 17.93
N GLU A 105 49.24 -19.51 18.71
CA GLU A 105 50.67 -19.53 19.11
C GLU A 105 51.53 -20.03 17.94
N VAL A 106 51.55 -19.26 16.85
CA VAL A 106 52.45 -19.46 15.71
C VAL A 106 53.84 -18.97 16.11
N ASP A 107 54.73 -19.95 16.25
CA ASP A 107 56.20 -19.90 16.27
C ASP A 107 56.81 -18.51 16.03
N ALA A 108 57.23 -17.88 17.13
CA ALA A 108 57.90 -16.59 17.17
C ALA A 108 59.30 -16.69 16.55
N GLY A 109 59.36 -16.49 15.25
CA GLY A 109 60.58 -16.57 14.45
C GLY A 109 60.84 -15.40 13.51
N GLU A 110 60.21 -14.23 13.66
CA GLU A 110 60.70 -13.02 12.97
C GLU A 110 60.29 -11.72 13.65
N ALA A 111 61.29 -10.86 13.84
CA ALA A 111 61.23 -9.69 14.69
C ALA A 111 60.45 -8.52 14.06
N GLY A 112 59.53 -7.97 14.86
CA GLY A 112 59.45 -6.52 15.01
C GLY A 112 58.56 -5.76 14.04
N ARG A 113 57.24 -5.98 14.12
CA ARG A 113 56.27 -4.90 13.91
C ARG A 113 54.98 -5.20 14.65
N HIS A 114 54.86 -4.70 15.88
CA HIS A 114 53.57 -4.60 16.55
C HIS A 114 52.67 -3.67 15.74
N VAL A 115 51.87 -4.24 14.85
CA VAL A 115 50.73 -3.56 14.25
C VAL A 115 49.64 -3.61 15.30
N GLN A 116 49.58 -2.56 16.12
CA GLN A 116 48.38 -2.26 16.89
C GLN A 116 47.27 -1.99 15.86
N VAL A 117 46.42 -2.99 15.61
CA VAL A 117 45.16 -2.79 14.89
C VAL A 117 44.23 -2.08 15.85
N THR A 118 44.44 -0.78 16.01
CA THR A 118 43.44 0.09 16.63
C THR A 118 42.27 0.12 15.65
N ILE A 119 41.24 -0.68 15.90
CA ILE A 119 39.94 -0.54 15.26
C ILE A 119 39.37 0.77 15.80
N ASN A 120 39.79 1.89 15.23
CA ASN A 120 39.16 3.18 15.46
C ASN A 120 37.77 3.11 14.83
N SER A 121 36.75 2.76 15.62
CA SER A 121 35.34 2.78 15.25
C SER A 121 34.74 4.20 15.23
N ASP A 122 35.57 5.24 15.26
CA ASP A 122 35.13 6.63 15.37
C ASP A 122 35.08 7.39 14.03
N ASP A 123 35.35 6.70 12.89
CA ASP A 123 35.24 7.25 11.54
C ASP A 123 33.92 6.83 10.83
N ASP A 124 32.83 6.66 11.57
CA ASP A 124 31.46 6.50 11.03
C ASP A 124 30.88 7.83 10.47
N ALA A 125 31.74 8.69 9.94
CA ALA A 125 31.35 9.90 9.24
C ALA A 125 31.03 9.58 7.78
N ASP A 126 29.84 9.02 7.56
CA ASP A 126 29.09 9.10 6.30
C ASP A 126 29.91 8.68 5.06
N ASP A 127 30.65 7.57 5.16
CA ASP A 127 31.38 6.97 4.03
C ASP A 127 30.35 6.34 3.06
N LYS A 128 29.59 7.20 2.39
CA LYS A 128 28.65 6.87 1.34
C LYS A 128 29.45 6.21 0.23
N LYS A 129 29.53 4.88 0.30
CA LYS A 129 30.14 4.03 -0.73
C LYS A 129 29.69 4.56 -2.09
N PRO A 130 30.61 4.77 -3.05
CA PRO A 130 30.29 5.41 -4.31
C PRO A 130 29.17 4.63 -5.01
N THR A 131 27.96 5.20 -5.00
CA THR A 131 26.81 4.58 -5.63
C THR A 131 27.03 4.58 -7.13
N THR A 132 26.74 3.45 -7.77
CA THR A 132 26.71 3.39 -9.24
C THR A 132 25.73 4.42 -9.79
N LEU A 133 25.91 4.85 -11.03
CA LEU A 133 24.98 5.77 -11.70
C LEU A 133 23.53 5.25 -11.65
N LEU A 134 23.35 3.92 -11.70
CA LEU A 134 22.06 3.27 -11.57
C LEU A 134 21.46 3.48 -10.16
N GLY A 135 22.27 3.32 -9.11
CA GLY A 135 21.87 3.59 -7.72
C GLY A 135 21.41 5.04 -7.52
N GLN A 136 22.18 6.00 -8.02
CA GLN A 136 21.81 7.43 -7.93
C GLN A 136 20.47 7.74 -8.64
N ILE A 137 20.21 7.07 -9.77
CA ILE A 137 18.93 7.21 -10.47
C ILE A 137 17.79 6.60 -9.64
N ALA A 138 17.99 5.44 -9.02
CA ALA A 138 16.98 4.84 -8.16
C ALA A 138 16.68 5.69 -6.93
N ASP A 139 17.70 6.23 -6.26
CA ASP A 139 17.53 7.14 -5.13
C ASP A 139 16.74 8.40 -5.54
N PHE A 140 17.06 8.97 -6.71
CA PHE A 140 16.33 10.11 -7.24
C PHE A 140 14.88 9.76 -7.58
N ILE A 141 14.64 8.60 -8.18
CA ILE A 141 13.31 8.13 -8.53
C ILE A 141 12.48 7.86 -7.28
N ASP A 142 13.05 7.23 -6.26
CA ASP A 142 12.38 6.95 -5.00
C ASP A 142 11.99 8.27 -4.31
N LEU A 143 12.93 9.23 -4.22
CA LEU A 143 12.66 10.57 -3.70
C LEU A 143 11.59 11.30 -4.53
N ALA A 144 11.65 11.23 -5.86
CA ALA A 144 10.64 11.83 -6.72
C ALA A 144 9.27 11.18 -6.53
N SER A 145 9.21 9.87 -6.30
CA SER A 145 7.97 9.11 -6.12
C SER A 145 7.14 9.63 -4.94
N LEU A 146 7.80 10.14 -3.89
CA LEU A 146 7.18 10.75 -2.70
C LEU A 146 6.36 12.02 -3.04
N TYR A 147 6.87 12.85 -3.95
CA TYR A 147 6.25 14.13 -4.31
C TYR A 147 5.32 14.05 -5.53
N VAL A 148 5.48 13.03 -6.38
CA VAL A 148 4.68 12.87 -7.60
C VAL A 148 3.18 12.80 -7.30
N LEU A 149 2.77 12.13 -6.23
CA LEU A 149 1.34 12.01 -5.88
C LEU A 149 0.72 13.37 -5.50
N GLN A 150 1.50 14.21 -4.79
CA GLN A 150 1.09 15.55 -4.38
C GLN A 150 0.95 16.47 -5.60
N ALA A 151 1.98 16.50 -6.44
CA ALA A 151 2.00 17.28 -7.67
C ALA A 151 0.86 16.85 -8.62
N ALA A 152 0.63 15.55 -8.75
CA ALA A 152 -0.45 15.01 -9.57
C ALA A 152 -1.83 15.36 -9.01
N ALA A 153 -2.06 15.23 -7.70
CA ALA A 153 -3.31 15.62 -7.08
C ALA A 153 -3.61 17.11 -7.30
N LEU A 154 -2.60 17.98 -7.16
CA LEU A 154 -2.72 19.40 -7.45
C LEU A 154 -3.02 19.66 -8.93
N ALA A 155 -2.27 19.06 -9.85
CA ALA A 155 -2.48 19.21 -11.28
C ALA A 155 -3.89 18.75 -11.69
N VAL A 156 -4.34 17.60 -11.19
CA VAL A 156 -5.70 17.09 -11.38
C VAL A 156 -6.75 18.06 -10.85
N LEU A 157 -6.55 18.66 -9.67
CA LEU A 157 -7.46 19.68 -9.13
C LEU A 157 -7.54 20.94 -9.98
N LEU A 158 -6.51 21.25 -10.78
CA LEU A 158 -6.52 22.38 -11.72
C LEU A 158 -7.23 22.00 -13.02
N VAL A 159 -7.01 20.79 -13.54
CA VAL A 159 -7.57 20.33 -14.84
C VAL A 159 -8.79 19.42 -14.70
N TRP A 160 -9.41 19.31 -13.52
CA TRP A 160 -10.48 18.35 -13.22
C TRP A 160 -11.71 18.41 -14.16
N SER A 161 -11.95 19.55 -14.81
CA SER A 161 -13.02 19.70 -15.80
C SER A 161 -12.71 19.01 -17.14
N ARG A 162 -11.42 18.79 -17.45
CA ARG A 162 -10.93 18.13 -18.65
C ARG A 162 -10.64 16.66 -18.36
N TRP A 163 -11.68 15.83 -18.41
CA TRP A 163 -11.62 14.41 -18.01
C TRP A 163 -10.45 13.63 -18.62
N ARG A 164 -10.17 13.78 -19.93
CA ARG A 164 -9.10 13.05 -20.62
C ARG A 164 -7.71 13.39 -20.07
N LEU A 165 -7.41 14.69 -19.95
CA LEU A 165 -6.12 15.17 -19.44
C LEU A 165 -5.94 14.79 -17.98
N SER A 166 -6.98 15.00 -17.17
CA SER A 166 -7.00 14.63 -15.75
C SER A 166 -6.73 13.13 -15.54
N PHE A 167 -7.29 12.27 -16.39
CA PHE A 167 -6.99 10.84 -16.36
C PHE A 167 -5.54 10.51 -16.71
N LEU A 168 -4.99 11.11 -17.78
CA LEU A 168 -3.62 10.86 -18.19
C LEU A 168 -2.62 11.24 -17.09
N ILE A 169 -2.85 12.38 -16.42
CA ILE A 169 -2.03 12.81 -15.27
C ILE A 169 -2.11 11.77 -14.15
N MET A 170 -3.30 11.31 -13.78
CA MET A 170 -3.44 10.31 -12.72
C MET A 170 -2.79 8.96 -13.09
N ALA A 171 -2.93 8.52 -14.34
CA ALA A 171 -2.36 7.26 -14.81
C ALA A 171 -0.81 7.33 -14.82
N GLY A 172 -0.24 8.43 -15.30
CA GLY A 172 1.20 8.66 -15.27
C GLY A 172 1.74 8.72 -13.84
N ALA A 173 1.08 9.47 -12.96
CA ALA A 173 1.45 9.55 -11.55
C ALA A 173 1.30 8.21 -10.82
N PHE A 174 0.29 7.41 -11.16
CA PHE A 174 0.17 6.05 -10.64
C PHE A 174 1.34 5.17 -11.09
N ALA A 175 1.71 5.21 -12.37
CA ALA A 175 2.85 4.45 -12.86
C ALA A 175 4.13 4.83 -12.11
N ILE A 176 4.40 6.12 -11.95
CA ILE A 176 5.61 6.62 -11.29
C ILE A 176 5.59 6.37 -9.77
N SER A 177 4.48 6.60 -9.06
CA SER A 177 4.44 6.47 -7.59
C SER A 177 4.15 5.05 -7.08
N PHE A 178 3.69 4.14 -7.92
CA PHE A 178 3.35 2.77 -7.52
C PHE A 178 4.15 1.71 -8.29
N VAL A 179 4.15 1.78 -9.62
CA VAL A 179 4.76 0.72 -10.44
C VAL A 179 6.28 0.83 -10.39
N VAL A 180 6.84 2.04 -10.45
CA VAL A 180 8.30 2.21 -10.48
C VAL A 180 8.98 1.77 -9.17
N PRO A 181 8.55 2.19 -7.96
CA PRO A 181 9.14 1.68 -6.71
C PRO A 181 9.04 0.15 -6.59
N LEU A 182 7.91 -0.43 -7.04
CA LEU A 182 7.75 -1.88 -7.06
C LEU A 182 8.77 -2.54 -8.00
N LEU A 183 8.98 -2.01 -9.21
CA LEU A 183 9.96 -2.55 -10.15
C LEU A 183 11.40 -2.40 -9.64
N ILE A 184 11.72 -1.27 -9.00
CA ILE A 184 13.03 -1.04 -8.36
C ILE A 184 13.25 -2.08 -7.27
N SER A 185 12.25 -2.34 -6.43
CA SER A 185 12.36 -3.34 -5.35
C SER A 185 12.49 -4.79 -5.83
N LEU A 186 12.19 -5.07 -7.09
CA LEU A 186 12.37 -6.39 -7.70
C LEU A 186 13.77 -6.56 -8.31
N CYS A 187 14.57 -5.50 -8.37
CA CYS A 187 15.92 -5.56 -8.91
C CYS A 187 16.90 -6.06 -7.83
N PRO A 188 17.74 -7.09 -8.13
CA PRO A 188 18.74 -7.60 -7.19
C PRO A 188 19.74 -6.53 -6.73
N TRP A 189 20.24 -6.63 -5.49
CA TRP A 189 21.20 -5.65 -4.96
C TRP A 189 22.50 -5.55 -5.75
N SER A 190 22.93 -6.65 -6.36
CA SER A 190 24.10 -6.70 -7.23
C SER A 190 24.01 -5.72 -8.40
N TRP A 191 22.81 -5.32 -8.83
CA TRP A 191 22.62 -4.34 -9.90
C TRP A 191 22.94 -2.91 -9.46
N TRP A 192 22.85 -2.61 -8.16
CA TRP A 192 23.12 -1.28 -7.62
C TRP A 192 24.62 -1.05 -7.32
N GLY A 193 25.46 -2.08 -7.50
CA GLY A 193 26.90 -2.01 -7.27
C GLY A 193 27.32 -2.31 -5.83
N TYR A 194 26.44 -2.92 -5.04
CA TYR A 194 26.85 -3.55 -3.78
C TYR A 194 27.77 -4.71 -4.13
N VAL A 195 29.04 -4.59 -3.77
CA VAL A 195 30.04 -5.65 -3.93
C VAL A 195 29.67 -6.76 -2.96
N GLU A 196 29.24 -7.91 -3.49
CA GLU A 196 29.06 -9.12 -2.70
C GLU A 196 30.43 -9.56 -2.18
N HIS A 197 30.67 -9.38 -0.89
CA HIS A 197 31.77 -10.04 -0.21
C HIS A 197 31.38 -11.50 -0.06
N ALA A 198 32.12 -12.38 -0.73
CA ALA A 198 31.87 -13.82 -0.73
C ALA A 198 32.37 -14.44 0.58
N TYR A 199 31.65 -14.19 1.67
CA TYR A 199 31.87 -14.89 2.93
C TYR A 199 31.42 -16.35 2.76
N THR A 200 32.28 -17.29 3.10
CA THR A 200 31.95 -18.72 3.10
C THR A 200 31.72 -19.19 4.52
N LEU A 201 30.65 -19.95 4.77
CA LEU A 201 30.30 -20.52 6.08
C LEU A 201 31.46 -21.33 6.69
N GLU A 202 32.32 -21.93 5.86
CA GLU A 202 33.48 -22.70 6.31
C GLU A 202 34.65 -21.86 6.85
N LYS A 203 34.83 -20.63 6.32
CA LYS A 203 35.96 -19.77 6.70
C LYS A 203 35.60 -18.78 7.79
N GLU A 204 34.46 -18.11 7.63
CA GLU A 204 34.05 -16.97 8.47
C GLU A 204 32.55 -17.12 8.81
N PRO A 205 32.16 -18.11 9.64
CA PRO A 205 30.76 -18.43 9.90
C PRO A 205 30.00 -17.27 10.57
N LEU A 206 30.66 -16.52 11.47
CA LEU A 206 30.05 -15.38 12.14
C LEU A 206 29.78 -14.22 11.18
N GLU A 207 30.73 -13.89 10.31
CA GLU A 207 30.55 -12.83 9.31
C GLU A 207 29.50 -13.21 8.27
N TYR A 208 29.49 -14.48 7.84
CA TYR A 208 28.44 -15.00 6.97
C TYR A 208 27.04 -14.86 7.60
N LEU A 209 26.88 -15.22 8.88
CA LEU A 209 25.61 -15.09 9.59
C LEU A 209 25.19 -13.63 9.75
N ARG A 210 26.15 -12.75 10.08
CA ARG A 210 25.90 -11.31 10.21
C ARG A 210 25.44 -10.69 8.90
N VAL A 211 26.16 -10.92 7.80
CA VAL A 211 25.81 -10.40 6.47
C VAL A 211 24.48 -10.96 5.98
N THR A 212 24.20 -12.24 6.25
CA THR A 212 22.90 -12.85 5.95
C THR A 212 21.78 -12.20 6.76
N ALA A 213 22.00 -11.94 8.05
CA ALA A 213 21.01 -11.28 8.91
C ALA A 213 20.76 -9.83 8.48
N GLU A 214 21.81 -9.08 8.13
CA GLU A 214 21.72 -7.73 7.58
C GLU A 214 20.93 -7.72 6.27
N GLY A 215 21.19 -8.65 5.35
CA GLY A 215 20.43 -8.80 4.11
C GLY A 215 18.95 -9.15 4.35
N VAL A 216 18.66 -10.04 5.31
CA VAL A 216 17.26 -10.35 5.69
C VAL A 216 16.57 -9.13 6.31
N ALA A 217 17.26 -8.38 7.17
CA ALA A 217 16.74 -7.18 7.81
C ALA A 217 16.46 -6.06 6.78
N GLU A 218 17.37 -5.84 5.83
CA GLU A 218 17.20 -4.88 4.75
C GLU A 218 16.02 -5.29 3.84
N GLY A 219 15.92 -6.56 3.47
CA GLY A 219 14.79 -7.09 2.70
C GLY A 219 13.45 -6.93 3.44
N ALA A 220 13.42 -7.17 4.75
CA ALA A 220 12.26 -6.93 5.59
C ALA A 220 11.89 -5.44 5.66
N SER A 221 12.89 -4.55 5.75
CA SER A 221 12.70 -3.10 5.72
C SER A 221 12.04 -2.64 4.42
N TYR A 222 12.52 -3.09 3.26
CA TYR A 222 11.87 -2.80 1.97
C TYR A 222 10.44 -3.34 1.90
N LEU A 223 10.20 -4.55 2.40
CA LEU A 223 8.85 -5.11 2.45
C LEU A 223 7.90 -4.24 3.28
N VAL A 224 8.35 -3.76 4.44
CA VAL A 224 7.57 -2.85 5.31
C VAL A 224 7.32 -1.52 4.60
N THR A 225 8.32 -0.96 3.91
CA THR A 225 8.21 0.29 3.14
C THR A 225 7.23 0.17 1.96
N LEU A 226 7.16 -0.99 1.30
CA LEU A 226 6.23 -1.25 0.21
C LEU A 226 4.82 -1.64 0.68
N LEU A 227 4.69 -2.11 1.92
CA LEU A 227 3.44 -2.59 2.49
C LEU A 227 2.28 -1.59 2.32
N PRO A 228 2.42 -0.27 2.61
CA PRO A 228 1.36 0.71 2.38
C PRO A 228 0.88 0.73 0.93
N THR A 229 1.82 0.66 -0.01
CA THR A 229 1.54 0.70 -1.45
C THR A 229 0.68 -0.49 -1.86
N VAL A 230 1.11 -1.70 -1.50
CA VAL A 230 0.41 -2.93 -1.87
C VAL A 230 -0.94 -3.05 -1.15
N LEU A 231 -0.98 -2.80 0.16
CA LEU A 231 -2.21 -2.85 0.95
C LEU A 231 -3.23 -1.79 0.53
N SER A 232 -2.79 -0.66 -0.04
CA SER A 232 -3.70 0.37 -0.52
C SER A 232 -4.39 0.01 -1.85
N LEU A 233 -3.75 -0.78 -2.70
CA LEU A 233 -4.11 -0.99 -4.10
C LEU A 233 -5.43 -1.76 -4.25
N VAL A 234 -5.50 -2.98 -3.70
CA VAL A 234 -6.67 -3.85 -3.92
C VAL A 234 -7.94 -3.29 -3.25
N PRO A 235 -7.91 -2.83 -1.99
CA PRO A 235 -9.06 -2.16 -1.37
C PRO A 235 -9.49 -0.92 -2.14
N ALA A 236 -8.54 -0.15 -2.72
CA ALA A 236 -8.87 1.01 -3.53
C ALA A 236 -9.64 0.64 -4.80
N VAL A 237 -9.22 -0.44 -5.47
CA VAL A 237 -9.91 -0.97 -6.65
C VAL A 237 -11.29 -1.51 -6.30
N GLN A 238 -11.43 -2.27 -5.21
CA GLN A 238 -12.74 -2.72 -4.70
C GLN A 238 -13.68 -1.54 -4.41
N ARG A 239 -13.17 -0.50 -3.72
CA ARG A 239 -13.94 0.73 -3.49
C ARG A 239 -14.31 1.42 -4.80
N ALA A 240 -13.41 1.48 -5.78
CA ALA A 240 -13.70 2.02 -7.11
C ALA A 240 -14.85 1.25 -7.79
N CYS A 241 -14.82 -0.09 -7.77
CA CYS A 241 -15.89 -0.92 -8.32
C CYS A 241 -17.24 -0.59 -7.67
N VAL A 242 -17.30 -0.52 -6.34
CA VAL A 242 -18.56 -0.20 -5.66
C VAL A 242 -19.01 1.23 -5.96
N ARG A 243 -18.09 2.20 -6.03
CA ARG A 243 -18.43 3.60 -6.38
C ARG A 243 -18.98 3.71 -7.79
N VAL A 244 -18.38 3.02 -8.76
CA VAL A 244 -18.86 2.96 -10.15
C VAL A 244 -20.20 2.23 -10.22
N LYS A 245 -20.39 1.14 -9.47
CA LYS A 245 -21.67 0.44 -9.38
C LYS A 245 -22.79 1.32 -8.82
N MET A 246 -22.49 2.15 -7.82
CA MET A 246 -23.46 3.11 -7.27
C MET A 246 -23.75 4.28 -8.22
N LEU A 247 -22.79 4.62 -9.09
CA LEU A 247 -22.92 5.68 -10.09
C LEU A 247 -23.70 5.20 -11.32
N LEU A 248 -23.36 4.01 -11.83
CA LEU A 248 -23.95 3.34 -12.99
C LEU A 248 -24.59 2.02 -12.54
N PRO A 249 -25.80 2.05 -11.95
CA PRO A 249 -26.43 0.87 -11.37
C PRO A 249 -26.70 -0.26 -12.37
N GLN A 250 -26.83 0.08 -13.65
CA GLN A 250 -27.05 -0.87 -14.74
C GLN A 250 -25.75 -1.58 -15.18
N ALA A 251 -24.58 -1.04 -14.84
CA ALA A 251 -23.31 -1.64 -15.20
C ALA A 251 -23.08 -2.94 -14.42
N ILE A 252 -22.83 -4.03 -15.15
CA ILE A 252 -22.59 -5.37 -14.59
C ILE A 252 -21.09 -5.59 -14.32
N LEU A 253 -20.21 -5.05 -15.18
CA LEU A 253 -18.76 -5.25 -15.14
C LEU A 253 -18.10 -4.91 -13.78
N PRO A 254 -18.37 -3.76 -13.12
CA PRO A 254 -17.77 -3.46 -11.82
C PRO A 254 -18.17 -4.46 -10.74
N GLY A 255 -19.38 -5.02 -10.84
CA GLY A 255 -19.89 -6.01 -9.90
C GLY A 255 -19.11 -7.33 -9.97
N TRP A 256 -18.88 -7.83 -11.19
CA TRP A 256 -18.07 -9.03 -11.40
C TRP A 256 -16.62 -8.82 -10.97
N PHE A 257 -16.02 -7.68 -11.32
CA PHE A 257 -14.65 -7.39 -10.92
C PHE A 257 -14.51 -7.36 -9.39
N LEU A 258 -15.47 -6.75 -8.68
CA LEU A 258 -15.49 -6.75 -7.22
C LEU A 258 -15.57 -8.15 -6.62
N VAL A 259 -16.45 -9.00 -7.16
CA VAL A 259 -16.63 -10.39 -6.69
C VAL A 259 -15.35 -11.21 -6.92
N MET A 260 -14.71 -11.06 -8.08
CA MET A 260 -13.48 -11.78 -8.43
C MET A 260 -12.25 -11.27 -7.67
N ALA A 261 -12.08 -9.96 -7.53
CA ALA A 261 -10.91 -9.38 -6.87
C ALA A 261 -10.85 -9.67 -5.36
N SER A 262 -12.01 -9.91 -4.73
CA SER A 262 -12.08 -10.05 -3.27
C SER A 262 -11.41 -11.32 -2.73
N PRO A 263 -11.63 -12.53 -3.27
CA PRO A 263 -10.86 -13.72 -2.89
C PRO A 263 -9.35 -13.57 -3.10
N PHE A 264 -8.91 -12.95 -4.20
CA PHE A 264 -7.48 -12.72 -4.44
C PHE A 264 -6.86 -11.84 -3.36
N TYR A 265 -7.58 -10.81 -2.91
CA TYR A 265 -7.11 -9.97 -1.80
C TYR A 265 -7.01 -10.77 -0.49
N SER A 266 -8.01 -11.59 -0.18
CA SER A 266 -7.98 -12.45 1.00
C SER A 266 -6.84 -13.46 0.96
N LEU A 267 -6.55 -14.06 -0.20
CA LEU A 267 -5.41 -14.96 -0.37
C LEU A 267 -4.08 -14.24 -0.19
N PHE A 268 -3.94 -13.04 -0.74
CA PHE A 268 -2.76 -12.22 -0.53
C PHE A 268 -2.55 -11.89 0.96
N LEU A 269 -3.60 -11.46 1.66
CA LEU A 269 -3.55 -11.21 3.09
C LEU A 269 -3.29 -12.48 3.92
N LEU A 270 -3.74 -13.63 3.45
CA LEU A 270 -3.50 -14.92 4.09
C LEU A 270 -2.00 -15.22 4.16
N VAL A 271 -1.24 -14.91 3.11
CA VAL A 271 0.21 -15.10 3.09
C VAL A 271 0.89 -14.22 4.15
N ILE A 272 0.50 -12.94 4.22
CA ILE A 272 1.00 -12.02 5.26
C ILE A 272 0.63 -12.54 6.66
N PHE A 273 -0.61 -13.02 6.82
CA PHE A 273 -1.07 -13.56 8.09
C PHE A 273 -0.29 -14.80 8.53
N VAL A 274 -0.02 -15.73 7.61
CA VAL A 274 0.80 -16.92 7.88
C VAL A 274 2.22 -16.52 8.27
N ALA A 275 2.82 -15.53 7.63
CA ALA A 275 4.14 -15.04 8.04
C ALA A 275 4.12 -14.47 9.47
N LEU A 276 3.11 -13.66 9.80
CA LEU A 276 3.01 -13.03 11.13
C LEU A 276 2.68 -14.02 12.24
N ILE A 277 1.87 -15.05 12.00
CA ILE A 277 1.54 -16.04 13.03
C ILE A 277 2.74 -16.91 13.42
N GLN A 278 3.71 -17.11 12.51
CA GLN A 278 4.98 -17.78 12.84
C GLN A 278 5.82 -16.93 13.81
N VAL A 279 5.68 -15.61 13.76
CA VAL A 279 6.38 -14.69 14.68
C VAL A 279 5.65 -14.59 16.02
N THR A 280 4.31 -14.56 16.01
CA THR A 280 3.53 -14.40 17.25
C THR A 280 2.13 -15.01 17.17
N SER A 281 1.78 -15.82 18.17
CA SER A 281 0.49 -16.52 18.27
C SER A 281 -0.54 -15.77 19.13
N SER A 282 -0.46 -14.43 19.20
CA SER A 282 -1.36 -13.63 20.03
C SER A 282 -2.82 -13.72 19.54
N PRO A 283 -3.80 -14.02 20.41
CA PRO A 283 -5.21 -14.14 20.00
C PRO A 283 -5.79 -12.83 19.46
N LEU A 284 -5.27 -11.68 19.88
CA LEU A 284 -5.65 -10.37 19.35
C LEU A 284 -5.26 -10.21 17.88
N LEU A 285 -4.03 -10.63 17.53
CA LEU A 285 -3.53 -10.60 16.16
C LEU A 285 -4.34 -11.56 15.27
N ILE A 286 -4.54 -12.79 15.74
CA ILE A 286 -5.31 -13.81 15.02
C ILE A 286 -6.74 -13.34 14.78
N GLY A 287 -7.43 -12.87 15.83
CA GLY A 287 -8.80 -12.34 15.71
C GLY A 287 -8.89 -11.13 14.78
N GLY A 288 -7.93 -10.20 14.86
CA GLY A 288 -7.83 -9.05 13.97
C GLY A 288 -7.68 -9.45 12.51
N PHE A 289 -6.76 -10.38 12.21
CA PHE A 289 -6.53 -10.87 10.86
C PHE A 289 -7.71 -11.66 10.30
N LEU A 290 -8.35 -12.53 11.09
CA LEU A 290 -9.54 -13.26 10.65
C LEU A 290 -10.68 -12.30 10.28
N LEU A 291 -10.91 -11.26 11.07
CA LEU A 291 -11.89 -10.21 10.74
C LEU A 291 -11.50 -9.45 9.47
N PHE A 292 -10.24 -9.04 9.35
CA PHE A 292 -9.74 -8.29 8.20
C PHE A 292 -9.81 -9.09 6.90
N LEU A 293 -9.45 -10.37 6.95
CA LEU A 293 -9.47 -11.31 5.82
C LEU A 293 -10.90 -11.68 5.40
N SER A 294 -11.82 -11.79 6.36
CA SER A 294 -13.23 -12.10 6.11
C SER A 294 -14.02 -10.91 5.55
N ALA A 295 -13.63 -9.67 5.87
CA ALA A 295 -14.31 -8.47 5.41
C ALA A 295 -14.51 -8.40 3.88
N PRO A 296 -13.46 -8.55 3.04
CA PRO A 296 -13.64 -8.56 1.57
C PRO A 296 -14.44 -9.78 1.07
N LEU A 297 -14.41 -10.93 1.77
CA LEU A 297 -15.15 -12.14 1.37
C LEU A 297 -16.68 -11.98 1.44
N ILE A 298 -17.18 -10.93 2.10
CA ILE A 298 -18.62 -10.62 2.07
C ILE A 298 -19.10 -10.31 0.64
N TYR A 299 -18.26 -9.69 -0.20
CA TYR A 299 -18.64 -9.34 -1.57
C TYR A 299 -19.01 -10.56 -2.43
N PRO A 300 -18.18 -11.62 -2.53
CA PRO A 300 -18.54 -12.84 -3.25
C PRO A 300 -19.71 -13.60 -2.60
N CYS A 301 -19.84 -13.61 -1.27
CA CYS A 301 -21.03 -14.18 -0.62
C CYS A 301 -22.33 -13.45 -1.02
N MET A 302 -22.23 -12.18 -1.41
CA MET A 302 -23.33 -11.31 -1.80
C MET A 302 -23.38 -11.04 -3.31
N THR A 303 -22.81 -11.94 -4.13
CA THR A 303 -22.65 -11.79 -5.60
C THR A 303 -23.91 -11.27 -6.29
N ARG A 304 -25.08 -11.84 -5.95
CA ARG A 304 -26.38 -11.47 -6.54
C ARG A 304 -26.69 -9.96 -6.44
N PHE A 305 -26.21 -9.25 -5.42
CA PHE A 305 -26.45 -7.81 -5.27
C PHE A 305 -25.50 -6.93 -6.07
N PHE A 306 -24.34 -7.46 -6.47
CA PHE A 306 -23.33 -6.68 -7.19
C PHE A 306 -23.35 -6.95 -8.69
N THR A 307 -23.63 -8.19 -9.12
CA THR A 307 -23.60 -8.58 -10.53
C THR A 307 -24.87 -8.24 -11.30
N ARG A 308 -26.01 -8.04 -10.62
CA ARG A 308 -27.27 -7.64 -11.29
C ARG A 308 -27.44 -6.11 -11.41
N PRO A 309 -28.24 -5.62 -12.36
CA PRO A 309 -28.64 -4.21 -12.39
C PRO A 309 -29.40 -3.79 -11.13
N LEU A 310 -29.09 -2.61 -10.58
CA LEU A 310 -29.81 -2.06 -9.42
C LEU A 310 -30.97 -1.19 -9.90
N THR A 311 -32.21 -1.66 -9.74
CA THR A 311 -33.40 -0.95 -10.23
C THR A 311 -34.18 -0.26 -9.12
N SER A 312 -34.06 -0.73 -7.88
CA SER A 312 -34.85 -0.23 -6.74
C SER A 312 -33.99 0.49 -5.69
N GLU A 313 -34.58 1.45 -4.96
CA GLU A 313 -33.96 2.06 -3.76
C GLU A 313 -33.62 1.02 -2.68
N GLY A 314 -34.36 -0.10 -2.64
CA GLY A 314 -34.08 -1.25 -1.79
C GLY A 314 -32.71 -1.87 -2.07
N ASP A 315 -32.34 -2.00 -3.36
CA ASP A 315 -31.05 -2.54 -3.77
C ASP A 315 -29.90 -1.64 -3.30
N PHE A 316 -30.03 -0.31 -3.49
CA PHE A 316 -29.04 0.66 -2.99
C PHE A 316 -28.91 0.65 -1.47
N ARG A 317 -29.99 0.36 -0.73
CA ARG A 317 -29.92 0.18 0.73
C ARG A 317 -29.14 -1.08 1.09
N ARG A 318 -29.36 -2.19 0.39
CA ARG A 318 -28.63 -3.46 0.62
C ARG A 318 -27.14 -3.31 0.35
N VAL A 319 -26.74 -2.70 -0.77
CA VAL A 319 -25.33 -2.42 -1.07
C VAL A 319 -24.68 -1.57 0.03
N ARG A 320 -25.38 -0.53 0.53
CA ARG A 320 -24.88 0.29 1.65
C ARG A 320 -24.75 -0.48 2.95
N ILE A 321 -25.66 -1.40 3.24
CA ILE A 321 -25.57 -2.28 4.42
C ILE A 321 -24.33 -3.16 4.30
N VAL A 322 -24.10 -3.80 3.16
CA VAL A 322 -22.90 -4.60 2.91
C VAL A 322 -21.62 -3.77 3.11
N GLN A 323 -21.55 -2.57 2.52
CA GLN A 323 -20.40 -1.66 2.72
C GLN A 323 -20.18 -1.30 4.19
N ARG A 324 -21.24 -1.09 4.97
CA ARG A 324 -21.14 -0.80 6.41
C ARG A 324 -20.63 -2.00 7.19
N ILE A 325 -21.10 -3.21 6.88
CA ILE A 325 -20.62 -4.44 7.54
C ILE A 325 -19.12 -4.61 7.27
N VAL A 326 -18.71 -4.53 6.00
CA VAL A 326 -17.29 -4.62 5.61
C VAL A 326 -16.45 -3.55 6.33
N GLY A 327 -16.94 -2.30 6.35
CA GLY A 327 -16.27 -1.19 7.05
C GLY A 327 -16.17 -1.39 8.56
N LEU A 328 -17.23 -1.90 9.21
CA LEU A 328 -17.22 -2.21 10.65
C LEU A 328 -16.28 -3.36 10.98
N MET A 329 -16.25 -4.43 10.18
CA MET A 329 -15.29 -5.53 10.36
C MET A 329 -13.85 -5.05 10.21
N THR A 330 -13.59 -4.20 9.21
CA THR A 330 -12.27 -3.61 8.99
C THR A 330 -11.86 -2.71 10.16
N ALA A 331 -12.78 -1.88 10.66
CA ALA A 331 -12.52 -1.02 11.81
C ALA A 331 -12.29 -1.82 13.10
N ALA A 332 -13.07 -2.87 13.34
CA ALA A 332 -12.89 -3.77 14.47
C ALA A 332 -11.53 -4.49 14.40
N ALA A 333 -11.14 -4.98 13.22
CA ALA A 333 -9.82 -5.55 12.98
C ALA A 333 -8.70 -4.54 13.28
N GLY A 334 -8.83 -3.30 12.79
CA GLY A 334 -7.90 -2.21 13.11
C GLY A 334 -7.80 -1.97 14.61
N GLY A 335 -8.93 -1.93 15.34
CA GLY A 335 -8.94 -1.80 16.80
C GLY A 335 -8.20 -2.93 17.51
N LEU A 336 -8.37 -4.18 17.06
CA LEU A 336 -7.64 -5.34 17.61
C LEU A 336 -6.14 -5.26 17.32
N PHE A 337 -5.74 -4.84 16.11
CA PHE A 337 -4.33 -4.62 15.79
C PHE A 337 -3.69 -3.53 16.63
N LEU A 338 -4.41 -2.43 16.87
CA LEU A 338 -3.93 -1.36 17.76
C LEU A 338 -3.76 -1.86 19.19
N LEU A 339 -4.72 -2.63 19.70
CA LEU A 339 -4.63 -3.24 21.02
C LEU A 339 -3.45 -4.21 21.10
N PHE A 340 -3.26 -5.05 20.08
CA PHE A 340 -2.11 -5.95 19.96
C PHE A 340 -0.79 -5.18 20.00
N LEU A 341 -0.62 -4.17 19.14
CA LEU A 341 0.59 -3.34 19.08
C LEU A 341 0.86 -2.65 20.42
N SER A 342 -0.16 -2.19 21.11
CA SER A 342 -0.01 -1.52 22.42
C SER A 342 0.32 -2.44 23.59
N THR A 343 0.05 -3.75 23.46
CA THR A 343 0.16 -4.71 24.59
C THR A 343 1.34 -5.66 24.47
N GLN A 344 1.82 -5.92 23.25
CA GLN A 344 2.83 -6.95 23.01
C GLN A 344 4.25 -6.42 23.04
N LYS A 345 5.16 -7.29 23.47
CA LYS A 345 6.61 -7.09 23.41
C LYS A 345 7.22 -8.19 22.55
N ILE A 346 8.13 -7.82 21.66
CA ILE A 346 8.93 -8.77 20.87
C ILE A 346 10.38 -8.57 21.30
N LEU A 347 11.03 -9.64 21.76
CA LEU A 347 12.42 -9.61 22.27
C LEU A 347 12.64 -8.53 23.35
N GLY A 348 11.67 -8.36 24.26
CA GLY A 348 11.75 -7.35 25.33
C GLY A 348 11.38 -5.91 24.91
N VAL A 349 11.41 -5.60 23.61
CA VAL A 349 11.05 -4.28 23.05
C VAL A 349 9.53 -4.17 22.90
N ARG A 350 8.93 -3.03 23.28
CA ARG A 350 7.50 -2.79 23.08
C ARG A 350 7.21 -2.53 21.60
N LEU A 351 6.13 -3.09 21.07
CA LEU A 351 5.78 -2.82 19.66
C LEU A 351 5.32 -1.37 19.45
N LEU A 352 4.39 -0.90 20.28
CA LEU A 352 3.92 0.49 20.27
C LEU A 352 4.19 1.15 21.62
N GLY A 353 4.85 2.30 21.61
CA GLY A 353 5.15 3.06 22.81
C GLY A 353 5.42 4.54 22.51
N LEU A 354 5.37 5.37 23.56
CA LEU A 354 5.63 6.81 23.43
C LEU A 354 7.12 7.14 23.46
N ASP A 355 7.94 6.24 24.00
CA ASP A 355 9.38 6.41 24.09
C ASP A 355 10.05 5.71 22.88
N PRO A 356 10.66 6.46 21.94
CA PRO A 356 11.33 5.88 20.79
C PRO A 356 12.54 5.01 21.18
N ALA A 357 13.08 5.15 22.39
CA ALA A 357 14.18 4.32 22.88
C ALA A 357 13.73 2.95 23.41
N GLN A 358 12.43 2.70 23.56
CA GLN A 358 11.90 1.43 24.09
C GLN A 358 10.83 0.80 23.19
N ALA A 359 10.48 1.47 22.10
CA ALA A 359 9.38 1.08 21.23
C ALA A 359 9.82 1.00 19.77
N LEU A 360 9.33 -0.03 19.07
CA LEU A 360 9.57 -0.19 17.64
C LEU A 360 8.79 0.84 16.82
N ILE A 361 7.55 1.11 17.21
CA ILE A 361 6.63 2.03 16.54
C ILE A 361 6.17 3.07 17.57
N VAL A 362 6.20 4.35 17.18
CA VAL A 362 5.63 5.46 17.93
C VAL A 362 4.25 5.79 17.34
N PRO A 363 3.26 6.27 18.12
CA PRO A 363 1.94 6.61 17.57
C PRO A 363 1.95 7.56 16.36
N LEU A 364 2.98 8.40 16.23
CA LEU A 364 3.15 9.26 15.07
C LEU A 364 3.46 8.48 13.80
N ASP A 365 4.23 7.40 13.88
CA ASP A 365 4.54 6.53 12.73
C ASP A 365 3.30 5.81 12.24
N LEU A 366 2.45 5.37 13.18
CA LEU A 366 1.17 4.78 12.85
C LEU A 366 0.23 5.80 12.16
N ALA A 367 0.25 7.06 12.62
CA ALA A 367 -0.49 8.13 11.96
C ALA A 367 0.05 8.41 10.56
N HIS A 368 1.38 8.44 10.39
CA HIS A 368 2.06 8.58 9.11
C HIS A 368 1.68 7.44 8.15
N PHE A 369 1.83 6.19 8.59
CA PHE A 369 1.43 4.98 7.85
C PHE A 369 -0.05 5.03 7.45
N GLY A 370 -0.93 5.40 8.38
CA GLY A 370 -2.37 5.52 8.12
C GLY A 370 -2.69 6.59 7.07
N LEU A 371 -2.04 7.76 7.14
CA LEU A 371 -2.19 8.83 6.14
C LEU A 371 -1.67 8.41 4.77
N GLU A 372 -0.55 7.72 4.72
CA GLU A 372 0.03 7.21 3.49
C GLU A 372 -0.89 6.18 2.83
N VAL A 373 -1.28 5.13 3.56
CA VAL A 373 -2.23 4.11 3.08
C VAL A 373 -3.51 4.77 2.60
N LEU A 374 -4.08 5.68 3.40
CA LEU A 374 -5.36 6.32 3.08
C LEU A 374 -5.26 7.20 1.83
N SER A 375 -4.21 8.01 1.71
CA SER A 375 -4.04 8.93 0.58
C SER A 375 -3.77 8.20 -0.74
N ARG A 376 -2.86 7.21 -0.75
CA ARG A 376 -2.60 6.31 -1.87
C ARG A 376 -3.88 5.58 -2.28
N SER A 377 -4.59 5.02 -1.30
CA SER A 377 -5.82 4.28 -1.55
C SER A 377 -6.92 5.17 -2.14
N MET A 378 -7.05 6.43 -1.71
CA MET A 378 -8.02 7.37 -2.27
C MET A 378 -7.65 7.78 -3.70
N PHE A 379 -6.37 8.01 -3.97
CA PHE A 379 -5.89 8.31 -5.32
C PHE A 379 -6.22 7.17 -6.29
N VAL A 380 -5.85 5.94 -5.92
CA VAL A 380 -6.13 4.73 -6.70
C VAL A 380 -7.63 4.50 -6.85
N THR A 381 -8.46 4.84 -5.84
CA THR A 381 -9.92 4.76 -5.98
C THR A 381 -10.46 5.69 -7.08
N ALA A 382 -9.95 6.93 -7.21
CA ALA A 382 -10.34 7.80 -8.32
C ALA A 382 -9.88 7.27 -9.68
N LEU A 383 -8.62 6.83 -9.77
CA LEU A 383 -8.06 6.26 -11.00
C LEU A 383 -8.81 5.00 -11.43
N GLY A 384 -9.03 4.07 -10.51
CA GLY A 384 -9.82 2.86 -10.75
C GLY A 384 -11.23 3.20 -11.21
N ALA A 385 -11.88 4.20 -10.61
CA ALA A 385 -13.21 4.61 -11.03
C ALA A 385 -13.24 5.18 -12.46
N ASP A 386 -12.23 5.98 -12.82
CA ASP A 386 -12.04 6.47 -14.19
C ASP A 386 -11.83 5.32 -15.19
N LEU A 387 -10.98 4.34 -14.84
CA LEU A 387 -10.70 3.17 -15.66
C LEU A 387 -11.97 2.35 -15.89
N PHE A 388 -12.71 2.02 -14.84
CA PHE A 388 -13.96 1.27 -14.97
C PHE A 388 -15.01 2.04 -15.77
N LEU A 389 -15.11 3.37 -15.65
CA LEU A 389 -16.02 4.15 -16.49
C LEU A 389 -15.67 4.02 -17.98
N ARG A 390 -14.38 4.07 -18.32
CA ARG A 390 -13.91 3.87 -19.69
C ARG A 390 -14.14 2.45 -20.19
N MET A 391 -13.87 1.44 -19.36
CA MET A 391 -14.15 0.04 -19.68
C MET A 391 -15.63 -0.20 -19.91
N ASN A 392 -16.52 0.39 -19.09
CA ASN A 392 -17.96 0.28 -19.27
C ASN A 392 -18.43 0.99 -20.56
N LEU A 393 -17.85 2.14 -20.91
CA LEU A 393 -18.15 2.80 -22.17
C LEU A 393 -17.74 1.94 -23.37
N ALA A 394 -16.53 1.39 -23.34
CA ALA A 394 -16.03 0.50 -24.40
C ALA A 394 -16.88 -0.78 -24.51
N ALA A 395 -17.22 -1.40 -23.37
CA ALA A 395 -18.08 -2.58 -23.33
C ALA A 395 -19.47 -2.28 -23.92
N TRP A 396 -20.08 -1.15 -23.57
CA TRP A 396 -21.38 -0.72 -24.11
C TRP A 396 -21.33 -0.44 -25.62
N GLN A 397 -20.25 0.19 -26.11
CA GLN A 397 -20.06 0.43 -27.54
C GLN A 397 -19.92 -0.89 -28.31
N ASN A 398 -19.12 -1.82 -27.78
CA ASN A 398 -18.92 -3.14 -28.39
C ASN A 398 -20.20 -3.97 -28.37
N GLU A 399 -20.96 -3.94 -27.27
CA GLU A 399 -22.25 -4.61 -27.16
C GLU A 399 -23.25 -4.09 -28.19
N ARG A 400 -23.38 -2.76 -28.34
CA ARG A 400 -24.22 -2.17 -29.38
C ARG A 400 -23.81 -2.60 -30.79
N ALA A 401 -22.52 -2.51 -31.10
CA ALA A 401 -22.00 -2.92 -32.40
C ALA A 401 -22.23 -4.41 -32.66
N PHE A 402 -22.14 -5.25 -31.62
CA PHE A 402 -22.41 -6.68 -31.69
C PHE A 402 -23.91 -6.97 -31.92
N THR A 403 -24.81 -6.31 -31.18
CA THR A 403 -26.27 -6.48 -31.34
C THR A 403 -26.74 -6.11 -32.76
N GLU A 404 -26.09 -5.14 -33.40
CA GLU A 404 -26.37 -4.74 -34.78
C GLU A 404 -25.78 -5.72 -35.81
N SER A 405 -24.94 -6.68 -35.40
CA SER A 405 -24.29 -7.66 -36.27
C SER A 405 -25.08 -8.96 -36.43
N GLY A 406 -24.88 -9.67 -37.55
CA GLY A 406 -25.45 -11.00 -37.75
C GLY A 406 -24.98 -12.06 -36.73
N GLY A 407 -23.84 -11.82 -36.06
CA GLY A 407 -23.31 -12.70 -35.02
C GLY A 407 -24.17 -12.75 -33.75
N ALA A 408 -24.91 -11.67 -33.44
CA ALA A 408 -25.79 -11.63 -32.28
C ALA A 408 -26.94 -12.63 -32.39
N GLN A 409 -27.51 -12.81 -33.60
CA GLN A 409 -28.59 -13.79 -33.81
C GLN A 409 -28.12 -15.22 -33.54
N ASN A 410 -26.90 -15.55 -33.97
CA ASN A 410 -26.31 -16.86 -33.70
C ASN A 410 -26.04 -17.05 -32.20
N TYR A 411 -25.50 -16.03 -31.53
CA TYR A 411 -25.27 -16.07 -30.09
C TYR A 411 -26.58 -16.24 -29.30
N ASP A 412 -27.63 -15.51 -29.66
CA ASP A 412 -28.95 -15.63 -29.03
C ASP A 412 -29.55 -17.03 -29.22
N GLN A 413 -29.37 -17.63 -30.40
CA GLN A 413 -29.78 -19.01 -30.63
C GLN A 413 -29.06 -19.97 -29.68
N VAL A 414 -27.72 -19.89 -29.59
CA VAL A 414 -26.92 -20.72 -28.69
C VAL A 414 -27.33 -20.54 -27.23
N MET A 415 -27.59 -19.30 -26.80
CA MET A 415 -28.02 -19.04 -25.42
C MET A 415 -29.42 -19.60 -25.11
N ARG A 416 -30.35 -19.58 -26.08
CA ARG A 416 -31.67 -20.25 -25.94
C ARG A 416 -31.52 -21.76 -25.85
N GLU A 417 -30.60 -22.35 -26.63
CA GLU A 417 -30.31 -23.78 -26.54
C GLU A 417 -29.82 -24.15 -25.13
N PHE A 418 -28.91 -23.35 -24.53
CA PHE A 418 -28.49 -23.54 -23.13
C PHE A 418 -29.64 -23.40 -22.13
N GLU A 419 -30.53 -22.43 -22.29
CA GLU A 419 -31.70 -22.23 -21.41
C GLU A 419 -32.66 -23.42 -21.46
N THR A 420 -32.81 -24.08 -22.61
CA THR A 420 -33.64 -25.30 -22.72
C THR A 420 -33.00 -26.55 -22.11
N MET A 421 -31.68 -26.54 -21.88
CA MET A 421 -30.96 -27.67 -21.26
C MET A 421 -30.93 -27.60 -19.73
N SER A 422 -31.09 -26.41 -19.14
CA SER A 422 -31.11 -26.18 -17.69
C SER A 422 -32.50 -26.33 -17.10
#